data_AF-A0A813HQT3-F1
#
_entry.id   AF-A0A813HQT3-F1
#
_cell.length_a   1.000
_cell.length_b   1.000
_cell.length_c   1.000
_cell.angle_alpha   90.00
_cell.angle_beta   90.00
_cell.angle_gamma   90.00
#
_symmetry.space_group_name_H-M   'P 1'
#
loop_
_entity.id
_entity.type
_entity.pdbx_description
1 polymer ?
#
loop_
_entity_poly.entity_id
_entity_poly.type
_entity_poly.pdbx_seq_one_letter_code
_entity_poly.pdbx_strand_id
1 'polypeptide(L)'
;MSVAAQLRLVKAAALQTVLFPTESSFVKAGHEAGARYSADVKKRNGSQTLPPPHTLIFAVLLQATVLDPSLPTAVSAAVSQLVPGLQRPETFTAVVAFCKLSKCFDRQETRLEIAVTPQHFAVLQQLIDYWVSKGAVQRYGCPPRGPIERSLAHEINGSD
;
A
#
# COMPACT_ATOMS: atom_id res chain seq x y z
N MET A 1 7.88 -27.62 -9.28
CA MET A 1 7.78 -26.23 -8.81
C MET A 1 7.81 -26.24 -7.28
N SER A 2 8.65 -25.45 -6.61
CA SER A 2 8.77 -25.54 -5.14
C SER A 2 7.58 -24.93 -4.42
N VAL A 3 7.27 -25.41 -3.21
CA VAL A 3 6.23 -24.84 -2.32
C VAL A 3 6.45 -23.33 -2.10
N ALA A 4 7.71 -22.93 -1.98
CA ALA A 4 8.08 -21.51 -1.89
C ALA A 4 7.77 -20.73 -3.18
N ALA A 5 7.86 -21.34 -4.37
CA ALA A 5 7.46 -20.68 -5.62
C ALA A 5 5.94 -20.55 -5.75
N GLN A 6 5.18 -21.58 -5.35
CA GLN A 6 3.71 -21.53 -5.31
C GLN A 6 3.19 -20.47 -4.32
N LEU A 7 3.70 -20.44 -3.09
CA LEU A 7 3.33 -19.43 -2.10
C LEU A 7 3.61 -18.00 -2.58
N ARG A 8 4.64 -17.81 -3.42
CA ARG A 8 4.98 -16.50 -3.99
C ARG A 8 4.04 -16.10 -5.12
N LEU A 9 3.64 -17.03 -5.98
CA LEU A 9 2.61 -16.78 -6.99
C LEU A 9 1.28 -16.45 -6.34
N VAL A 10 0.89 -17.19 -5.29
CA VAL A 10 -0.33 -16.91 -4.51
C VAL A 10 -0.24 -15.55 -3.81
N LYS A 11 0.91 -15.22 -3.22
CA LYS A 11 1.15 -13.88 -2.64
C LYS A 11 1.08 -12.77 -3.67
N ALA A 12 1.71 -12.93 -4.84
CA ALA A 12 1.67 -11.94 -5.91
C ALA A 12 0.28 -11.80 -6.55
N ALA A 13 -0.53 -12.86 -6.53
CA ALA A 13 -1.92 -12.80 -6.98
C ALA A 13 -2.85 -12.13 -5.95
N ALA A 14 -2.52 -12.23 -4.66
CA ALA A 14 -3.33 -11.67 -3.56
C ALA A 14 -2.89 -10.25 -3.13
N LEU A 15 -1.63 -9.88 -3.37
CA LEU A 15 -1.04 -8.59 -2.99
C LEU A 15 -0.90 -7.71 -4.21
N GLN A 16 -1.53 -6.55 -4.16
CA GLN A 16 -1.28 -5.47 -5.10
C GLN A 16 -0.03 -4.71 -4.68
N THR A 17 0.86 -4.43 -5.64
CA THR A 17 2.08 -3.65 -5.40
C THR A 17 2.02 -2.36 -6.18
N VAL A 18 2.23 -1.24 -5.49
CA VAL A 18 2.27 0.10 -6.09
C VAL A 18 3.57 0.77 -5.68
N LEU A 19 4.29 1.32 -6.65
CA LEU A 19 5.50 2.11 -6.44
C LEU A 19 5.13 3.58 -6.48
N PHE A 20 5.42 4.31 -5.42
CA PHE A 20 5.21 5.75 -5.34
C PHE A 20 6.56 6.46 -5.43
N PRO A 21 6.63 7.66 -6.02
CA PRO A 21 7.73 8.57 -5.77
C PRO A 21 7.88 8.80 -4.27
N THR A 22 9.09 8.69 -3.72
CA THR A 22 9.38 8.87 -2.29
C THR A 22 8.92 10.25 -1.80
N GLU A 23 8.94 11.26 -2.67
CA GLU A 23 8.50 12.62 -2.37
C GLU A 23 6.97 12.81 -2.37
N SER A 24 6.20 11.79 -2.75
CA SER A 24 4.74 11.82 -2.78
C SER A 24 4.13 12.15 -1.41
N SER A 25 3.09 12.97 -1.40
CA SER A 25 2.31 13.29 -0.20
C SER A 25 1.75 12.03 0.48
N PHE A 26 1.35 11.02 -0.30
CA PHE A 26 0.85 9.74 0.22
C PHE A 26 1.94 8.99 1.02
N VAL A 27 3.16 8.93 0.48
CA VAL A 27 4.31 8.27 1.12
C VAL A 27 4.72 9.00 2.40
N LYS A 28 4.80 10.32 2.35
CA LYS A 28 5.12 11.16 3.52
C LYS A 28 4.12 10.94 4.66
N ALA A 29 2.82 10.97 4.34
CA ALA A 29 1.76 10.72 5.31
C ALA A 29 1.88 9.30 5.93
N GLY A 30 2.09 8.28 5.10
CA GLY A 30 2.26 6.90 5.57
C GLY A 30 3.50 6.70 6.46
N HIS A 31 4.63 7.32 6.13
CA HIS A 31 5.83 7.29 6.98
C HIS A 31 5.63 8.01 8.31
N GLU A 32 4.97 9.15 8.30
CA GLU A 32 4.64 9.89 9.52
C GLU A 32 3.73 9.06 10.44
N ALA A 33 2.72 8.39 9.88
CA ALA A 33 1.86 7.48 10.63
C ALA A 33 2.64 6.31 11.26
N GLY A 34 3.56 5.71 10.51
CA GLY A 34 4.43 4.65 11.03
C GLY A 34 5.35 5.13 12.17
N ALA A 35 5.87 6.35 12.07
CA ALA A 35 6.68 6.97 13.12
C ALA A 35 5.85 7.24 14.38
N ARG A 36 4.64 7.79 14.23
CA ARG A 36 3.69 8.02 15.34
C ARG A 36 3.32 6.71 16.04
N TYR A 37 2.96 5.68 15.28
CA TYR A 37 2.67 4.35 15.82
C TYR A 37 3.85 3.78 16.61
N SER A 38 5.07 3.86 16.08
CA SER A 38 6.27 3.39 16.75
C SER A 38 6.56 4.15 18.05
N ALA A 39 6.29 5.45 18.08
CA ALA A 39 6.41 6.26 19.28
C ALA A 39 5.36 5.87 20.33
N ASP A 40 4.12 5.61 19.92
CA ASP A 40 3.04 5.19 20.82
C ASP A 40 3.28 3.81 21.42
N VAL A 41 3.77 2.86 20.63
CA VAL A 41 4.21 1.54 21.11
C VAL A 41 5.25 1.69 22.23
N LYS A 42 6.26 2.55 22.03
CA LYS A 42 7.32 2.80 23.00
C LYS A 42 6.81 3.47 24.29
N LYS A 43 5.83 4.37 24.18
CA LYS A 43 5.27 5.09 25.34
C LYS A 43 4.37 4.22 26.22
N ARG A 44 3.68 3.23 25.64
CA ARG A 44 2.57 2.54 26.32
C ARG A 44 2.96 1.30 27.14
N ASN A 45 4.24 0.93 27.23
CA ASN A 45 4.74 -0.18 28.07
C ASN A 45 3.83 -1.44 28.13
N GLY A 46 3.17 -1.78 27.01
CA GLY A 46 2.37 -3.00 26.86
C GLY A 46 0.96 -3.04 27.46
N SER A 47 0.39 -1.96 28.04
CA SER A 47 -0.92 -2.06 28.72
C SER A 47 -2.16 -1.78 27.87
N GLN A 48 -2.01 -1.27 26.64
CA GLN A 48 -3.13 -1.03 25.71
C GLN A 48 -2.87 -1.66 24.35
N THR A 49 -3.90 -2.35 23.82
CA THR A 49 -3.91 -2.92 22.48
C THR A 49 -3.98 -1.80 21.44
N LEU A 50 -2.90 -1.60 20.69
CA LEU A 50 -2.90 -0.70 19.54
C LEU A 50 -3.52 -1.42 18.33
N PRO A 51 -4.20 -0.69 17.42
CA PRO A 51 -4.67 -1.27 16.17
C PRO A 51 -3.49 -1.82 15.37
N PRO A 52 -3.67 -2.88 14.57
CA PRO A 52 -2.59 -3.42 13.76
C PRO A 52 -1.97 -2.33 12.85
N PRO A 53 -0.64 -2.30 12.67
CA PRO A 53 0.03 -1.22 11.96
C PRO A 53 -0.43 -1.09 10.49
N HIS A 54 -0.86 -2.19 9.87
CA HIS A 54 -1.35 -2.18 8.49
C HIS A 54 -2.67 -1.41 8.34
N THR A 55 -3.57 -1.45 9.34
CA THR A 55 -4.83 -0.71 9.25
C THR A 55 -4.61 0.78 9.38
N LEU A 56 -3.64 1.20 10.20
CA LEU A 56 -3.25 2.60 10.33
C LEU A 56 -2.63 3.15 9.05
N ILE A 57 -1.70 2.40 8.43
CA ILE A 57 -1.07 2.83 7.17
C ILE A 57 -2.14 2.98 6.09
N PHE A 58 -3.06 2.02 5.98
CA PHE A 58 -4.17 2.12 5.03
C PHE A 58 -5.08 3.32 5.31
N ALA A 59 -5.47 3.55 6.56
CA ALA A 59 -6.32 4.67 6.94
C ALA A 59 -5.69 6.02 6.55
N VAL A 60 -4.38 6.19 6.77
CA VAL A 60 -3.67 7.44 6.46
C VAL A 60 -3.52 7.64 4.95
N LEU A 61 -3.25 6.58 4.19
CA LEU A 61 -3.21 6.65 2.72
C LEU A 61 -4.59 7.01 2.15
N LEU A 62 -5.64 6.40 2.69
CA LEU A 62 -7.02 6.69 2.31
C LEU A 62 -7.38 8.14 2.67
N GLN A 63 -7.03 8.61 3.86
CA GLN A 63 -7.25 10.00 4.26
C GLN A 63 -6.53 10.99 3.34
N ALA A 64 -5.26 10.73 3.02
CA ALA A 64 -4.51 11.56 2.09
C ALA A 64 -5.14 11.57 0.68
N THR A 65 -5.73 10.44 0.26
CA THR A 65 -6.46 10.34 -1.02
C THR A 65 -7.75 11.15 -1.02
N VAL A 66 -8.53 11.07 0.06
CA VAL A 66 -9.80 11.79 0.21
C VAL A 66 -9.58 13.31 0.32
N LEU A 67 -8.45 13.74 0.87
CA LEU A 67 -8.08 15.15 1.00
C LEU A 67 -7.47 15.74 -0.29
N ASP A 68 -7.20 14.93 -1.31
CA ASP A 68 -6.69 15.43 -2.58
C ASP A 68 -7.80 16.15 -3.35
N PRO A 69 -7.67 17.46 -3.65
CA PRO A 69 -8.71 18.24 -4.32
C PRO A 69 -8.97 17.79 -5.76
N SER A 70 -8.09 16.97 -6.33
CA SER A 70 -8.22 16.45 -7.69
C SER A 70 -8.83 15.05 -7.77
N LEU A 71 -9.35 14.53 -6.64
CA LEU A 71 -10.02 13.24 -6.57
C LEU A 71 -11.30 13.24 -7.43
N PRO A 72 -11.41 12.36 -8.45
CA PRO A 72 -12.61 12.26 -9.27
C PRO A 72 -13.83 11.83 -8.45
N THR A 73 -15.01 12.35 -8.79
CA THR A 73 -16.28 12.01 -8.11
C THR A 73 -16.55 10.50 -8.09
N ALA A 74 -16.21 9.78 -9.17
CA ALA A 74 -16.38 8.33 -9.26
C ALA A 74 -15.54 7.58 -8.21
N VAL A 75 -14.27 7.99 -8.03
CA VAL A 75 -13.38 7.42 -7.02
C VAL A 75 -13.86 7.82 -5.63
N SER A 76 -14.22 9.10 -5.43
CA SER A 76 -14.79 9.60 -4.18
C SER A 76 -16.01 8.79 -3.69
N ALA A 77 -16.93 8.46 -4.61
CA ALA A 77 -18.07 7.61 -4.31
C ALA A 77 -17.65 6.19 -3.87
N ALA A 78 -16.64 5.59 -4.50
CA ALA A 78 -16.15 4.27 -4.10
C ALA A 78 -15.43 4.30 -2.74
N VAL A 79 -14.58 5.30 -2.47
CA VAL A 79 -13.92 5.42 -1.17
C VAL A 79 -14.85 5.86 -0.04
N SER A 80 -16.00 6.47 -0.34
CA SER A 80 -17.00 6.81 0.67
C SER A 80 -17.46 5.59 1.51
N GLN A 81 -17.41 4.39 0.93
CA GLN A 81 -17.70 3.12 1.62
C GLN A 81 -16.68 2.79 2.72
N LEU A 82 -15.46 3.34 2.61
CA LEU A 82 -14.33 3.11 3.51
C LEU A 82 -14.12 4.27 4.49
N VAL A 83 -14.71 5.44 4.23
CA VAL A 83 -14.60 6.67 5.06
C VAL A 83 -15.02 6.46 6.52
N PRO A 84 -16.09 5.70 6.85
CA PRO A 84 -16.45 5.45 8.25
C PRO A 84 -15.30 4.82 9.07
N GLY A 85 -14.41 4.05 8.42
CA GLY A 85 -13.25 3.45 9.06
C GLY A 85 -12.08 4.41 9.33
N LEU A 86 -12.08 5.61 8.72
CA LEU A 86 -11.05 6.62 8.97
C LEU A 86 -11.07 7.15 10.42
N GLN A 87 -12.25 7.21 11.03
CA GLN A 87 -12.43 7.66 12.42
C GLN A 87 -12.04 6.58 13.43
N ARG A 88 -12.00 5.31 13.01
CA ARG A 88 -11.69 4.13 13.83
C ARG A 88 -10.87 3.13 13.03
N PRO A 89 -9.54 3.33 12.88
CA PRO A 89 -8.69 2.50 12.03
C PRO A 89 -8.76 1.00 12.33
N GLU A 90 -9.12 0.60 13.56
CA GLU A 90 -9.39 -0.78 13.95
C GLU A 90 -10.51 -1.44 13.14
N THR A 91 -11.46 -0.69 12.61
CA THR A 91 -12.55 -1.23 11.77
C THR A 91 -12.05 -1.74 10.42
N PHE A 92 -10.87 -1.29 9.96
CA PHE A 92 -10.27 -1.80 8.75
C PHE A 92 -9.72 -3.23 8.89
N THR A 93 -9.67 -3.84 10.08
CA THR A 93 -9.22 -5.24 10.20
C THR A 93 -10.11 -6.23 9.43
N ALA A 94 -11.39 -5.88 9.20
CA ALA A 94 -12.31 -6.67 8.37
C ALA A 94 -12.17 -6.39 6.86
N VAL A 95 -11.39 -5.36 6.49
CA VAL A 95 -11.25 -4.89 5.10
C VAL A 95 -9.83 -5.11 4.59
N VAL A 96 -8.81 -4.82 5.38
CA VAL A 96 -7.40 -4.81 5.00
C VAL A 96 -6.71 -6.00 5.65
N ALA A 97 -6.33 -6.98 4.82
CA ALA A 97 -5.55 -8.13 5.29
C ALA A 97 -4.06 -7.80 5.40
N PHE A 98 -3.57 -6.89 4.56
CA PHE A 98 -2.17 -6.47 4.56
C PHE A 98 -2.03 -5.06 3.98
N CYS A 99 -1.15 -4.25 4.56
CA CYS A 99 -0.79 -2.94 4.03
C CYS A 99 0.57 -2.54 4.62
N LYS A 100 1.55 -2.28 3.76
CA LYS A 100 2.92 -1.98 4.19
C LYS A 100 3.61 -1.05 3.21
N LEU A 101 4.28 -0.04 3.75
CA LEU A 101 5.28 0.75 3.01
C LEU A 101 6.68 0.20 3.27
N SER A 102 7.48 0.07 2.20
CA SER A 102 8.87 -0.39 2.27
C SER A 102 9.74 0.32 1.25
N LYS A 103 11.03 0.42 1.53
CA LYS A 103 11.99 1.02 0.60
C LYS A 103 12.13 0.17 -0.67
N CYS A 104 12.25 0.82 -1.81
CA CYS A 104 12.69 0.19 -3.04
C CYS A 104 14.22 0.11 -3.11
N PHE A 105 14.70 -0.61 -4.12
CA PHE A 105 16.11 -0.53 -4.51
C PHE A 105 16.42 0.87 -5.05
N ASP A 106 15.55 1.36 -5.94
CA ASP A 106 15.55 2.78 -6.28
C ASP A 106 15.15 3.59 -5.05
N ARG A 107 16.02 4.52 -4.66
CA ARG A 107 15.79 5.39 -3.49
C ARG A 107 14.74 6.46 -3.78
N GLN A 108 14.47 6.74 -5.05
CA GLN A 108 13.43 7.67 -5.48
C GLN A 108 12.04 7.04 -5.39
N GLU A 109 11.94 5.75 -5.11
CA GLU A 109 10.67 5.05 -5.00
C GLU A 109 10.44 4.44 -3.60
N THR A 110 9.18 4.41 -3.22
CA THR A 110 8.68 3.70 -2.05
C THR A 110 7.59 2.72 -2.48
N ARG A 111 7.69 1.48 -2.01
CA ARG A 111 6.76 0.40 -2.35
C ARG A 111 5.65 0.30 -1.32
N LEU A 112 4.42 0.39 -1.80
CA LEU A 112 3.21 -0.01 -1.09
C LEU A 112 2.82 -1.43 -1.52
N GLU A 113 2.70 -2.32 -0.54
CA GLU A 113 2.12 -3.66 -0.71
C GLU A 113 0.78 -3.69 0.02
N ILE A 114 -0.30 -4.03 -0.67
CA ILE A 114 -1.66 -4.00 -0.11
C ILE A 114 -2.50 -5.20 -0.53
N ALA A 115 -3.24 -5.76 0.42
CA ALA A 115 -4.28 -6.76 0.19
C ALA A 115 -5.51 -6.41 1.02
N VAL A 116 -6.67 -6.43 0.37
CA VAL A 116 -7.99 -6.24 0.99
C VAL A 116 -8.83 -7.50 0.86
N THR A 117 -9.97 -7.56 1.53
CA THR A 117 -10.93 -8.65 1.36
C THR A 117 -11.55 -8.62 -0.05
N PRO A 118 -11.95 -9.77 -0.62
CA PRO A 118 -12.40 -9.83 -2.02
C PRO A 118 -13.55 -8.87 -2.37
N GLN A 119 -14.44 -8.60 -1.41
CA GLN A 119 -15.55 -7.65 -1.56
C GLN A 119 -15.10 -6.22 -1.85
N HIS A 120 -13.86 -5.86 -1.49
CA HIS A 120 -13.30 -4.52 -1.63
C HIS A 120 -12.27 -4.41 -2.76
N PHE A 121 -12.05 -5.47 -3.56
CA PHE A 121 -11.06 -5.44 -4.65
C PHE A 121 -11.37 -4.37 -5.70
N ALA A 122 -12.64 -4.17 -6.06
CA ALA A 122 -13.02 -3.12 -7.01
C ALA A 122 -12.67 -1.71 -6.48
N VAL A 123 -12.89 -1.47 -5.19
CA VAL A 123 -12.55 -0.19 -4.55
C VAL A 123 -11.02 0.00 -4.50
N LEU A 124 -10.29 -1.07 -4.14
CA LEU A 124 -8.83 -1.03 -4.16
C LEU A 124 -8.27 -0.75 -5.56
N GLN A 125 -8.84 -1.35 -6.61
CA GLN A 125 -8.36 -1.09 -7.97
C GLN A 125 -8.59 0.36 -8.38
N GLN A 126 -9.75 0.95 -8.06
CA GLN A 126 -10.00 2.38 -8.33
C GLN A 126 -9.03 3.30 -7.58
N LEU A 127 -8.68 2.95 -6.35
CA LEU A 127 -7.64 3.66 -5.59
C LEU A 127 -6.27 3.56 -6.26
N ILE A 128 -5.91 2.37 -6.74
CA ILE A 128 -4.63 2.15 -7.44
C ILE A 128 -4.61 2.94 -8.75
N ASP A 129 -5.66 2.89 -9.56
CA ASP A 129 -5.77 3.63 -10.82
C ASP A 129 -5.64 5.15 -10.57
N TYR A 130 -6.25 5.63 -9.48
CA TYR A 130 -6.11 7.00 -9.04
C TYR A 130 -4.65 7.34 -8.66
N TRP A 131 -4.01 6.52 -7.83
CA TRP A 131 -2.61 6.72 -7.47
C TRP A 131 -1.68 6.67 -8.68
N VAL A 132 -1.95 5.79 -9.65
CA VAL A 132 -1.22 5.73 -10.92
C VAL A 132 -1.38 7.03 -11.71
N SER A 133 -2.59 7.61 -11.74
CA SER A 133 -2.80 8.95 -12.32
C SER A 133 -2.02 10.08 -11.62
N LYS A 134 -1.51 9.84 -10.41
CA LYS A 134 -0.65 10.74 -9.62
C LYS A 134 0.85 10.43 -9.73
N GLY A 135 1.22 9.57 -10.67
CA GLY A 135 2.61 9.20 -10.92
C GLY A 135 3.09 7.99 -10.12
N ALA A 136 2.19 7.24 -9.49
CA ALA A 136 2.53 5.91 -8.99
C ALA A 136 2.58 4.88 -10.14
N VAL A 137 3.23 3.75 -9.91
CA VAL A 137 3.33 2.65 -10.89
C VAL A 137 2.85 1.36 -10.25
N GLN A 138 1.78 0.77 -10.80
CA GLN A 138 1.36 -0.57 -10.38
C GLN A 138 2.33 -1.60 -10.95
N ARG A 139 2.88 -2.45 -10.08
CA ARG A 139 3.74 -3.57 -10.48
C ARG A 139 3.00 -4.88 -10.28
N TYR A 140 3.02 -5.69 -11.32
CA TYR A 140 2.44 -7.03 -11.33
C TYR A 140 3.54 -8.08 -11.18
N GLY A 141 3.21 -9.17 -10.49
CA GLY A 141 4.11 -10.31 -10.35
C GLY A 141 5.06 -10.23 -9.15
N CYS A 142 6.01 -11.17 -9.10
CA CYS A 142 6.97 -11.26 -8.01
C CYS A 142 8.15 -10.29 -8.21
N PRO A 143 8.61 -9.58 -7.17
CA PRO A 143 9.79 -8.72 -7.29
C PRO A 143 11.05 -9.55 -7.63
N PRO A 144 11.96 -8.99 -8.46
CA PRO A 144 13.20 -9.66 -8.86
C PRO A 144 14.13 -9.84 -7.65
N ARG A 145 14.66 -11.04 -7.48
CA ARG A 145 15.32 -11.48 -6.24
C ARG A 145 16.81 -11.18 -6.21
N GLY A 146 17.48 -11.40 -7.35
CA GLY A 146 18.93 -11.33 -7.47
C GLY A 146 19.40 -10.19 -8.36
N PRO A 147 20.69 -9.85 -8.32
CA PRO A 147 21.29 -8.87 -9.24
C PRO A 147 20.97 -9.21 -10.70
N ILE A 148 21.04 -10.49 -11.06
CA ILE A 148 20.77 -10.99 -12.42
C ILE A 148 19.30 -10.78 -12.82
N GLU A 149 18.36 -11.20 -11.98
CA GLU A 149 16.92 -10.98 -12.24
C GLU A 149 16.58 -9.49 -12.30
N ARG A 150 17.29 -8.65 -11.54
CA ARG A 150 17.15 -7.19 -11.57
C ARG A 150 17.70 -6.59 -12.85
N SER A 151 18.86 -7.02 -13.32
CA SER A 151 19.43 -6.60 -14.61
C SER A 151 18.51 -6.99 -15.77
N LEU A 152 18.01 -8.23 -15.78
CA LEU A 152 17.02 -8.66 -16.79
C LEU A 152 15.74 -7.84 -16.75
N ALA A 153 15.19 -7.58 -15.55
CA ALA A 153 13.99 -6.77 -15.42
C ALA A 153 14.20 -5.33 -15.87
N HIS A 154 15.41 -4.77 -15.70
CA HIS A 154 15.77 -3.43 -16.19
C HIS A 154 15.94 -3.41 -17.71
N GLU A 155 16.55 -4.44 -18.31
CA GLU A 155 16.70 -4.54 -19.77
C GLU A 155 15.35 -4.73 -20.47
N ILE A 156 14.48 -5.58 -19.90
CA ILE A 156 13.15 -5.88 -20.45
C ILE A 156 12.18 -4.70 -20.29
N ASN A 157 12.22 -3.98 -19.16
CA ASN A 157 11.30 -2.87 -18.89
C ASN A 157 11.90 -1.46 -19.12
N GLY A 158 13.18 -1.38 -19.48
CA GLY A 158 13.93 -0.14 -19.71
C GLY A 158 14.39 0.03 -21.15
N SER A 159 13.66 -0.56 -22.10
CA SER A 159 13.79 -0.26 -23.52
C SER A 159 12.67 0.71 -23.93
N ASP A 160 12.80 1.96 -23.48
CA ASP A 160 12.15 3.15 -24.07
C ASP A 160 13.22 4.26 -24.17
#